data_AF-A0A0C7QUN0-F1
#
_entry.id   AF-A0A0C7QUN0-F1
#
_cell.length_a   1.000
_cell.length_b   1.000
_cell.length_c   1.000
_cell.angle_alpha   90.00
_cell.angle_beta   90.00
_cell.angle_gamma   90.00
#
_symmetry.space_group_name_H-M   'P 1'
#
loop_
_entity.id
_entity.type
_entity.pdbx_description
1 polymer ?
#
loop_
_entity_poly.entity_id
_entity_poly.type
_entity_poly.pdbx_seq_one_letter_code
_entity_poly.pdbx_strand_id
1 'polypeptide(L)'
;MSKKLFSDQEISELSRNKYVKNVTYKGITYTNEFKLQFIEEYEAGKSSRKIFEDAGFNIETIGTKRIDCASLRWRTVYKNKGVLGLEDTRTLNSGRTLNRELTLEEIISKKDAEIEYLKAELDLIKKLELQERQVINKKLPAIYVFKLIQYLIKNFNIKNMTRYLCKIANVSTSGYYKFLSNFKSRQAYEQNDIKSKELILKAFNYRGYKKGSRSVKMTLENKFGIIMNRKKIQRIMRKYSIICPIRKANPFLRMAKATKEHRVVPNKLNREYLVK
;
A
#
# COMPACT_ATOMS: atom_id res chain seq x y z
N MET A 1 -27.68 -1.73 -31.67
CA MET A 1 -27.85 -0.65 -30.68
C MET A 1 -29.33 -0.51 -30.34
N SER A 2 -29.67 -0.18 -29.09
CA SER A 2 -31.08 0.08 -28.72
C SER A 2 -31.58 1.33 -29.44
N LYS A 3 -32.77 1.26 -30.05
CA LYS A 3 -33.44 2.39 -30.72
C LYS A 3 -34.23 3.26 -29.74
N LYS A 4 -34.29 2.91 -28.44
CA LYS A 4 -35.05 3.66 -27.42
C LYS A 4 -34.33 4.96 -27.08
N LEU A 5 -35.03 6.08 -27.27
CA LEU A 5 -34.66 7.41 -26.79
C LEU A 5 -35.30 7.66 -25.42
N PHE A 6 -34.61 8.39 -24.56
CA PHE A 6 -35.12 8.77 -23.25
C PHE A 6 -35.94 10.07 -23.32
N SER A 7 -37.03 10.14 -22.57
CA SER A 7 -37.77 11.39 -22.37
C SER A 7 -37.09 12.31 -21.35
N ASP A 8 -37.47 13.59 -21.31
CA ASP A 8 -36.93 14.55 -20.33
C ASP A 8 -37.17 14.10 -18.88
N GLN A 9 -38.32 13.47 -18.62
CA GLN A 9 -38.66 12.90 -17.31
C GLN A 9 -37.72 11.73 -16.96
N GLU A 10 -37.54 10.78 -17.89
CA GLU A 10 -36.63 9.64 -17.69
C GLU A 10 -35.18 10.10 -17.48
N ILE A 11 -34.74 11.16 -18.19
CA ILE A 11 -33.41 11.77 -18.02
C ILE A 11 -33.27 12.36 -16.62
N SER A 12 -34.26 13.11 -16.14
CA SER A 12 -34.25 13.69 -14.79
C SER A 12 -34.16 12.60 -13.72
N GLU A 13 -34.94 11.52 -13.85
CA GLU A 13 -34.93 10.40 -12.92
C GLU A 13 -33.59 9.67 -12.90
N LEU A 14 -33.04 9.33 -14.07
CA LEU A 14 -31.76 8.64 -14.19
C LEU A 14 -30.58 9.49 -13.70
N SER A 15 -30.64 10.80 -13.90
CA SER A 15 -29.57 11.71 -13.44
C SER A 15 -29.44 11.81 -11.92
N ARG A 16 -30.50 11.47 -11.16
CA ARG A 16 -30.47 11.45 -9.69
C ARG A 16 -29.70 10.26 -9.11
N ASN A 17 -29.48 9.21 -9.90
CA ASN A 17 -28.79 8.01 -9.43
C ASN A 17 -27.28 8.26 -9.31
N LYS A 18 -26.71 7.92 -8.14
CA LYS A 18 -25.26 8.02 -7.83
C LYS A 18 -24.37 7.37 -8.90
N TYR A 19 -24.82 6.30 -9.53
CA TYR A 19 -24.02 5.51 -10.48
C TYR A 19 -24.01 6.06 -11.91
N VAL A 20 -24.67 7.19 -12.13
CA VAL A 20 -24.78 7.86 -13.42
C VAL A 20 -23.90 9.11 -13.43
N LYS A 21 -22.99 9.17 -14.39
CA LYS A 21 -22.11 10.33 -14.63
C LYS A 21 -22.78 11.36 -15.53
N ASN A 22 -23.48 10.92 -16.58
CA ASN A 22 -24.19 11.80 -17.50
C ASN A 22 -25.28 11.01 -18.26
N VAL A 23 -26.41 11.65 -18.55
CA VAL A 23 -27.51 11.07 -19.35
C VAL A 23 -27.82 12.00 -20.51
N THR A 24 -27.99 11.40 -21.69
CA THR A 24 -28.46 12.08 -22.90
C THR A 24 -29.64 11.31 -23.45
N TYR A 25 -30.44 11.92 -24.32
CA TYR A 25 -31.56 11.27 -25.03
C TYR A 25 -31.18 9.92 -25.65
N LYS A 26 -29.92 9.73 -26.06
CA LYS A 26 -29.44 8.52 -26.73
C LYS A 26 -28.75 7.54 -25.79
N GLY A 27 -28.21 7.98 -24.65
CA GLY A 27 -27.15 7.25 -23.94
C GLY A 27 -27.01 7.59 -22.46
N ILE A 28 -26.57 6.61 -21.68
CA ILE A 28 -26.19 6.76 -20.26
C ILE A 28 -24.69 6.54 -20.16
N THR A 29 -23.99 7.44 -19.47
CA THR A 29 -22.59 7.29 -19.08
C THR A 29 -22.55 6.96 -17.60
N TYR A 30 -21.96 5.82 -17.27
CA TYR A 30 -21.87 5.33 -15.90
C TYR A 30 -20.57 5.76 -15.22
N THR A 31 -20.58 5.87 -13.90
CA THR A 31 -19.39 6.18 -13.11
C THR A 31 -18.39 5.02 -13.12
N ASN A 32 -17.11 5.30 -12.86
CA ASN A 32 -16.10 4.23 -12.77
C ASN A 32 -16.36 3.34 -11.55
N GLU A 33 -16.84 3.92 -10.44
CA GLU A 33 -17.27 3.17 -9.25
C GLU A 33 -18.28 2.09 -9.60
N PHE A 34 -19.32 2.43 -10.38
CA PHE A 34 -20.33 1.46 -10.77
C PHE A 34 -19.78 0.34 -11.64
N LYS A 35 -18.89 0.66 -12.58
CA LYS A 35 -18.27 -0.36 -13.45
C LYS A 35 -17.44 -1.36 -12.64
N LEU A 36 -16.75 -0.91 -11.59
CA LEU A 36 -15.98 -1.77 -10.70
C LEU A 36 -16.90 -2.69 -9.89
N GLN A 37 -17.87 -2.10 -9.20
CA GLN A 37 -18.88 -2.85 -8.46
C GLN A 37 -19.61 -3.86 -9.36
N PHE A 38 -19.92 -3.47 -10.60
CA PHE A 38 -20.54 -4.35 -11.57
C PHE A 38 -19.70 -5.59 -11.87
N ILE A 39 -18.39 -5.43 -12.09
CA ILE A 39 -17.50 -6.56 -12.38
C ILE A 39 -17.37 -7.48 -11.17
N GLU A 40 -17.21 -6.92 -9.97
CA GLU A 40 -17.13 -7.69 -8.72
C GLU A 40 -18.39 -8.55 -8.50
N GLU A 41 -19.57 -7.93 -8.61
CA GLU A 41 -20.84 -8.64 -8.41
C GLU A 41 -21.14 -9.65 -9.53
N TYR A 42 -20.69 -9.38 -10.75
CA TYR A 42 -20.83 -10.31 -11.87
C TYR A 42 -19.92 -11.53 -11.71
N GLU A 43 -18.67 -11.34 -11.26
CA GLU A 43 -17.75 -12.45 -10.95
C GLU A 43 -18.26 -13.29 -9.77
N ALA A 44 -18.98 -12.69 -8.83
CA ALA A 44 -19.70 -13.39 -7.77
C ALA A 44 -20.93 -14.19 -8.26
N GLY A 45 -21.26 -14.13 -9.56
CA GLY A 45 -22.31 -14.94 -10.19
C GLY A 45 -23.68 -14.26 -10.31
N LYS A 46 -23.81 -12.97 -9.97
CA LYS A 46 -25.08 -12.25 -10.17
C LYS A 46 -25.32 -11.94 -11.66
N SER A 47 -26.58 -11.97 -12.08
CA SER A 47 -26.96 -11.61 -13.44
C SER A 47 -26.87 -10.09 -13.66
N SER A 48 -26.51 -9.67 -14.88
CA SER A 48 -26.38 -8.25 -15.22
C SER A 48 -27.66 -7.45 -14.93
N ARG A 49 -28.84 -8.06 -15.15
CA ARG A 49 -30.13 -7.45 -14.82
C ARG A 49 -30.25 -7.18 -13.32
N LYS A 50 -29.87 -8.15 -12.48
CA LYS A 50 -29.99 -8.05 -11.02
C LYS A 50 -29.05 -7.00 -10.44
N ILE A 51 -27.83 -6.90 -10.96
CA ILE A 51 -26.85 -5.88 -10.52
C ILE A 51 -27.37 -4.46 -10.80
N PHE A 52 -28.02 -4.25 -11.95
CA PHE A 52 -28.61 -2.94 -12.27
C PHE A 52 -29.83 -2.63 -11.40
N GLU A 53 -30.67 -3.63 -11.10
CA GLU A 53 -31.79 -3.47 -10.17
C GLU A 53 -31.33 -3.14 -8.74
N ASP A 54 -30.34 -3.87 -8.24
CA ASP A 54 -29.74 -3.66 -6.90
C ASP A 54 -29.09 -2.26 -6.81
N ALA A 55 -28.59 -1.73 -7.93
CA ALA A 55 -28.04 -0.38 -8.05
C ALA A 55 -29.11 0.72 -8.25
N GLY A 56 -30.40 0.37 -8.13
CA GLY A 56 -31.52 1.32 -8.18
C GLY A 56 -31.87 1.80 -9.59
N PHE A 57 -31.55 1.04 -10.63
CA PHE A 57 -31.98 1.35 -11.99
C PHE A 57 -33.32 0.71 -12.32
N ASN A 58 -34.23 1.48 -12.90
CA ASN A 58 -35.45 0.93 -13.49
C ASN A 58 -35.12 0.21 -14.81
N ILE A 59 -35.26 -1.11 -14.81
CA ILE A 59 -34.90 -1.99 -15.94
C ILE A 59 -35.77 -1.71 -17.18
N GLU A 60 -37.04 -1.35 -16.99
CA GLU A 60 -37.97 -1.08 -18.09
C GLU A 60 -37.63 0.24 -18.78
N THR A 61 -37.22 1.23 -18.00
CA THR A 61 -36.75 2.53 -18.50
C THR A 61 -35.49 2.37 -19.36
N ILE A 62 -34.49 1.63 -18.88
CA ILE A 62 -33.19 1.45 -19.58
C ILE A 62 -33.28 0.49 -20.78
N GLY A 63 -34.00 -0.62 -20.59
CA GLY A 63 -34.13 -1.72 -21.54
C GLY A 63 -33.01 -2.76 -21.42
N THR A 64 -33.41 -4.03 -21.50
CA THR A 64 -32.53 -5.21 -21.34
C THR A 64 -31.34 -5.22 -22.31
N LYS A 65 -31.57 -4.96 -23.60
CA LYS A 65 -30.49 -4.91 -24.61
C LYS A 65 -29.39 -3.90 -24.27
N ARG A 66 -29.74 -2.78 -23.62
CA ARG A 66 -28.76 -1.74 -23.25
C ARG A 66 -27.90 -2.20 -22.07
N ILE A 67 -28.50 -2.87 -21.10
CA ILE A 67 -27.81 -3.51 -19.97
C ILE A 67 -26.83 -4.57 -20.49
N ASP A 68 -27.28 -5.45 -21.38
CA ASP A 68 -26.43 -6.52 -21.93
C ASP A 68 -25.23 -5.97 -22.72
N CYS A 69 -25.46 -4.96 -23.57
CA CYS A 69 -24.36 -4.32 -24.30
C CYS A 69 -23.38 -3.58 -23.37
N ALA A 70 -23.87 -2.92 -22.32
CA ALA A 70 -23.00 -2.25 -21.33
C ALA A 70 -22.16 -3.28 -20.57
N SER A 71 -22.82 -4.32 -20.08
CA SER A 71 -22.20 -5.44 -19.38
C SER A 71 -21.13 -6.13 -20.22
N LEU A 72 -21.46 -6.50 -21.47
CA LEU A 72 -20.50 -7.13 -22.39
C LEU A 72 -19.28 -6.24 -22.58
N ARG A 73 -19.48 -4.95 -22.86
CA ARG A 73 -18.40 -3.99 -23.07
C ARG A 73 -17.46 -3.89 -21.85
N TRP A 74 -17.99 -3.81 -20.64
CA TRP A 74 -17.16 -3.74 -19.43
C TRP A 74 -16.41 -5.04 -19.18
N ARG A 75 -17.07 -6.20 -19.33
CA ARG A 75 -16.40 -7.50 -19.17
C ARG A 75 -15.28 -7.72 -20.18
N THR A 76 -15.50 -7.36 -21.45
CA THR A 76 -14.47 -7.48 -22.49
C THR A 76 -13.26 -6.58 -22.19
N VAL A 77 -13.52 -5.34 -21.76
CA VAL A 77 -12.45 -4.39 -21.43
C VAL A 77 -11.67 -4.85 -20.19
N TYR A 78 -12.37 -5.31 -19.16
CA TYR A 78 -11.75 -5.84 -17.95
C TYR A 78 -10.91 -7.09 -18.23
N LYS A 79 -11.41 -8.02 -19.05
CA LYS A 79 -10.65 -9.22 -19.45
C LYS A 79 -9.34 -8.88 -20.17
N ASN A 80 -9.31 -7.81 -20.96
CA ASN A 80 -8.14 -7.44 -21.75
C ASN A 80 -7.15 -6.53 -21.01
N LYS A 81 -7.64 -5.58 -20.20
CA LYS A 81 -6.82 -4.50 -19.59
C LYS A 81 -6.96 -4.41 -18.07
N GLY A 82 -7.70 -5.31 -17.43
CA GLY A 82 -7.99 -5.28 -16.00
C GLY A 82 -8.76 -4.03 -15.58
N VAL A 83 -8.60 -3.68 -14.30
CA VAL A 83 -9.23 -2.51 -13.65
C VAL A 83 -8.93 -1.21 -14.39
N LEU A 84 -7.69 -1.02 -14.85
CA LEU A 84 -7.24 0.19 -15.57
C LEU A 84 -8.02 0.42 -16.87
N GLY A 85 -8.52 -0.64 -17.50
CA GLY A 85 -9.32 -0.51 -18.72
C GLY A 85 -10.70 0.11 -18.49
N LEU A 86 -11.25 0.01 -17.28
CA LEU A 86 -12.61 0.49 -16.96
C LEU A 86 -12.65 2.01 -16.73
N GLU A 87 -11.49 2.62 -16.49
CA GLU A 87 -11.34 4.06 -16.30
C GLU A 87 -11.63 4.85 -17.58
N ASP A 88 -12.26 6.01 -17.41
CA ASP A 88 -12.60 6.92 -18.50
C ASP A 88 -11.34 7.71 -18.93
N THR A 89 -10.59 7.17 -19.90
CA THR A 89 -9.33 7.77 -20.37
C THR A 89 -9.48 9.08 -21.16
N ARG A 90 -10.72 9.49 -21.47
CA ARG A 90 -10.99 10.76 -22.19
C ARG A 90 -10.54 12.00 -21.42
N THR A 91 -10.41 11.91 -20.09
CA THR A 91 -9.90 13.01 -19.25
C THR A 91 -8.37 13.05 -19.17
N LEU A 92 -7.72 11.92 -19.43
CA LEU A 92 -6.26 11.77 -19.35
C LEU A 92 -5.58 12.00 -20.70
N ASN A 93 -6.29 11.74 -21.79
CA ASN A 93 -5.81 12.04 -23.12
C ASN A 93 -5.91 13.55 -23.36
N SER A 94 -4.78 14.25 -23.22
CA SER A 94 -4.60 15.56 -23.83
C SER A 94 -5.00 15.42 -25.30
N GLY A 95 -5.96 16.22 -25.76
CA GLY A 95 -6.47 16.16 -27.13
C GLY A 95 -5.41 16.53 -28.17
N ARG A 96 -5.81 17.32 -29.17
CA ARG A 96 -4.89 17.80 -30.21
C ARG A 96 -3.69 18.52 -29.55
N THR A 97 -2.48 18.20 -29.97
CA THR A 97 -1.27 18.87 -29.50
C THR A 97 -1.39 20.38 -29.74
N LEU A 98 -1.01 21.18 -28.75
CA LEU A 98 -0.96 22.63 -28.91
C LEU A 98 0.07 22.96 -30.01
N ASN A 99 -0.38 23.55 -31.13
CA ASN A 99 0.50 24.08 -32.18
C ASN A 99 1.07 25.46 -31.78
N ARG A 100 1.48 25.63 -30.52
CA ARG A 100 2.18 26.84 -30.03
C ARG A 100 3.37 26.41 -29.17
N GLU A 101 4.37 27.26 -29.10
CA GLU A 101 5.48 27.06 -28.16
C GLU A 101 4.95 27.08 -26.71
N LEU A 102 5.44 26.14 -25.91
CA LEU A 102 5.08 26.04 -24.50
C LEU A 102 5.75 27.18 -23.73
N THR A 103 5.04 27.70 -22.75
CA THR A 103 5.61 28.67 -21.80
C THR A 103 6.67 28.00 -20.93
N LEU A 104 7.62 28.79 -20.39
CA LEU A 104 8.66 28.27 -19.50
C LEU A 104 8.08 27.56 -18.27
N GLU A 105 6.97 28.07 -17.73
CA GLU A 105 6.27 27.45 -16.59
C GLU A 105 5.68 26.08 -16.93
N GLU A 106 5.05 25.94 -18.10
CA GLU A 106 4.53 24.66 -18.60
C GLU A 106 5.66 23.65 -18.84
N ILE A 107 6.80 24.11 -19.36
CA ILE A 107 7.99 23.27 -19.56
C ILE A 107 8.53 22.78 -18.20
N ILE A 108 8.66 23.67 -17.23
CA ILE A 108 9.11 23.33 -15.87
C ILE A 108 8.17 22.31 -15.25
N SER A 109 6.85 22.55 -15.29
CA SER A 109 5.86 21.62 -14.74
C SER A 109 5.93 20.24 -15.39
N LYS A 110 6.11 20.18 -16.71
CA LYS A 110 6.27 18.92 -17.45
C LYS A 110 7.55 18.18 -17.04
N LYS A 111 8.65 18.91 -16.88
CA LYS A 111 9.94 18.36 -16.45
C LYS A 111 9.90 17.89 -14.99
N ASP A 112 9.22 18.60 -14.11
CA ASP A 112 9.02 18.20 -12.71
C ASP A 112 8.21 16.91 -12.61
N ALA A 113 7.14 16.77 -13.40
CA ALA A 113 6.35 15.54 -13.48
C ALA A 113 7.18 14.35 -14.01
N GLU A 114 8.00 14.58 -15.04
CA GLU A 114 8.93 13.58 -15.58
C GLU A 114 9.96 13.13 -14.52
N ILE A 115 10.52 14.08 -13.77
CA ILE A 115 11.46 13.81 -12.67
C ILE A 115 10.78 13.01 -11.55
N GLU A 116 9.54 13.32 -11.19
CA GLU A 116 8.79 12.60 -10.16
C GLU A 116 8.47 11.16 -10.58
N TYR A 117 8.07 10.97 -11.84
CA TYR A 117 7.85 9.65 -12.43
C TYR A 117 9.13 8.79 -12.40
N LEU A 118 10.25 9.34 -12.88
CA LEU A 118 11.55 8.63 -12.87
C LEU A 118 12.01 8.29 -11.45
N LYS A 119 11.78 9.17 -10.47
CA LYS A 119 12.07 8.89 -9.06
C LYS A 119 11.23 7.72 -8.54
N ALA A 120 9.95 7.65 -8.92
CA ALA A 120 9.06 6.56 -8.52
C ALA A 120 9.49 5.21 -9.13
N GLU A 121 9.86 5.19 -10.41
CA GLU A 121 10.41 3.99 -11.07
C GLU A 121 11.70 3.51 -10.38
N LEU A 122 12.64 4.42 -10.12
CA LEU A 122 13.88 4.07 -9.42
C LEU A 122 13.63 3.54 -8.00
N ASP A 123 12.65 4.09 -7.29
CA ASP A 123 12.29 3.58 -5.95
C ASP A 123 11.64 2.19 -6.02
N LEU A 124 10.89 1.89 -7.08
CA LEU A 124 10.33 0.56 -7.32
C LEU A 124 11.44 -0.44 -7.67
N ILE A 125 12.37 -0.08 -8.55
CA ILE A 125 13.54 -0.90 -8.89
C ILE A 125 14.39 -1.15 -7.65
N LYS A 126 14.66 -0.15 -6.81
CA LYS A 126 15.40 -0.34 -5.55
C LYS A 126 14.69 -1.29 -4.60
N LYS A 127 13.35 -1.24 -4.51
CA LYS A 127 12.58 -2.17 -3.68
C LYS A 127 12.66 -3.60 -4.23
N LEU A 128 12.53 -3.78 -5.55
CA LEU A 128 12.68 -5.07 -6.20
C LEU A 128 14.10 -5.61 -6.02
N GLU A 129 15.12 -4.79 -6.24
CA GLU A 129 16.52 -5.17 -6.04
C GLU A 129 16.80 -5.51 -4.57
N LEU A 130 16.23 -4.79 -3.61
CA LEU A 130 16.33 -5.14 -2.19
C LEU A 130 15.65 -6.48 -1.88
N GLN A 131 14.51 -6.77 -2.50
CA GLN A 131 13.84 -8.07 -2.40
C GLN A 131 14.68 -9.16 -3.06
N GLU A 132 15.20 -8.94 -4.26
CA GLU A 132 16.05 -9.87 -4.99
C GLU A 132 17.36 -10.13 -4.25
N ARG A 133 18.06 -9.10 -3.75
CA ARG A 133 19.25 -9.24 -2.89
C ARG A 133 18.97 -10.01 -1.60
N GLN A 134 17.76 -9.88 -1.04
CA GLN A 134 17.31 -10.73 0.08
C GLN A 134 17.01 -12.18 -0.37
N VAL A 135 16.60 -12.38 -1.62
CA VAL A 135 16.23 -13.66 -2.24
C VAL A 135 17.42 -14.40 -2.88
N ILE A 136 18.58 -13.76 -3.06
CA ILE A 136 19.81 -14.42 -3.60
C ILE A 136 20.27 -15.60 -2.72
N ASN A 137 19.85 -15.67 -1.45
CA ASN A 137 19.82 -16.95 -0.72
C ASN A 137 18.42 -17.56 -0.83
N LYS A 138 18.17 -18.39 -1.85
CA LYS A 138 16.99 -19.27 -2.01
C LYS A 138 16.85 -20.32 -0.88
N LYS A 139 17.23 -20.01 0.35
CA LYS A 139 17.14 -20.86 1.53
C LYS A 139 16.20 -20.20 2.52
N LEU A 140 15.06 -20.84 2.77
CA LEU A 140 14.20 -20.48 3.90
C LEU A 140 15.04 -20.49 5.19
N PRO A 141 14.88 -19.51 6.09
CA PRO A 141 15.59 -19.53 7.35
C PRO A 141 15.33 -20.85 8.08
N ALA A 142 16.39 -21.50 8.57
CA ALA A 142 16.32 -22.86 9.10
C ALA A 142 15.24 -23.04 10.20
N ILE A 143 14.93 -21.97 10.94
CA ILE A 143 13.85 -21.95 11.94
C ILE A 143 12.47 -22.33 11.36
N TYR A 144 12.15 -21.85 10.14
CA TYR A 144 10.87 -22.13 9.49
C TYR A 144 10.84 -23.55 8.94
N VAL A 145 11.96 -24.00 8.36
CA VAL A 145 12.14 -25.37 7.90
C VAL A 145 11.96 -26.36 9.06
N PHE A 146 12.59 -26.11 10.21
CA PHE A 146 12.45 -26.97 11.39
C PHE A 146 11.02 -27.01 11.95
N LYS A 147 10.30 -25.88 11.93
CA LYS A 147 8.87 -25.84 12.30
C LYS A 147 8.02 -26.70 11.38
N LEU A 148 8.29 -26.65 10.07
CA LEU A 148 7.56 -27.42 9.07
C LEU A 148 7.83 -28.92 9.21
N ILE A 149 9.10 -29.31 9.42
CA ILE A 149 9.48 -30.71 9.71
C ILE A 149 8.75 -31.21 10.97
N GLN A 150 8.74 -30.42 12.04
CA GLN A 150 8.04 -30.79 13.28
C GLN A 150 6.52 -30.91 13.09
N TYR A 151 5.92 -30.05 12.27
CA TYR A 151 4.51 -30.12 11.92
C TYR A 151 4.18 -31.39 11.13
N LEU A 152 4.98 -31.73 10.12
CA LEU A 152 4.80 -32.96 9.34
C LEU A 152 4.92 -34.22 10.21
N ILE A 153 5.93 -34.29 11.09
CA ILE A 153 6.12 -35.42 12.00
C ILE A 153 4.92 -35.61 12.92
N LYS A 154 4.38 -34.51 13.47
CA LYS A 154 3.21 -34.55 14.37
C LYS A 154 1.93 -34.96 13.64
N ASN A 155 1.67 -34.39 12.47
CA ASN A 155 0.41 -34.61 11.76
C ASN A 155 0.31 -35.99 11.13
N PHE A 156 1.41 -36.49 10.58
CA PHE A 156 1.45 -37.78 9.89
C PHE A 156 2.01 -38.92 10.79
N ASN A 157 2.25 -38.63 12.07
CA ASN A 157 2.79 -39.56 13.08
C ASN A 157 4.03 -40.34 12.61
N ILE A 158 4.89 -39.69 11.83
CA ILE A 158 6.02 -40.31 11.15
C ILE A 158 7.16 -40.52 12.15
N LYS A 159 7.52 -41.78 12.41
CA LYS A 159 8.68 -42.13 13.25
C LYS A 159 9.93 -42.32 12.39
N ASN A 160 11.11 -42.00 12.94
CA ASN A 160 12.44 -42.25 12.35
C ASN A 160 12.79 -41.58 11.00
N MET A 161 11.93 -40.73 10.41
CA MET A 161 12.25 -40.02 9.16
C MET A 161 12.89 -38.63 9.36
N THR A 162 13.21 -38.21 10.58
CA THR A 162 13.74 -36.87 10.87
C THR A 162 15.03 -36.56 10.11
N ARG A 163 15.95 -37.53 10.01
CA ARG A 163 17.20 -37.42 9.24
C ARG A 163 16.92 -37.28 7.74
N TYR A 164 15.95 -38.02 7.21
CA TYR A 164 15.54 -37.97 5.81
C TYR A 164 14.91 -36.62 5.46
N LEU A 165 13.98 -36.13 6.28
CA LEU A 165 13.33 -34.83 6.10
C LEU A 165 14.33 -33.67 6.18
N CYS A 166 15.30 -33.73 7.11
CA CYS A 166 16.38 -32.73 7.19
C CYS A 166 17.28 -32.76 5.94
N LYS A 167 17.57 -33.96 5.40
CA LYS A 167 18.36 -34.13 4.16
C LYS A 167 17.64 -33.55 2.95
N ILE A 168 16.34 -33.83 2.79
CA ILE A 168 15.51 -33.24 1.73
C ILE A 168 15.49 -31.71 1.83
N ALA A 169 15.29 -31.18 3.04
CA ALA A 169 15.20 -29.75 3.25
C ALA A 169 16.57 -29.04 3.30
N ASN A 170 17.67 -29.76 3.06
CA ASN A 170 19.04 -29.26 3.06
C ASN A 170 19.42 -28.49 4.34
N VAL A 171 19.03 -29.03 5.51
CA VAL A 171 19.33 -28.47 6.84
C VAL A 171 20.03 -29.49 7.73
N SER A 172 20.81 -29.01 8.68
CA SER A 172 21.52 -29.88 9.63
C SER A 172 20.55 -30.57 10.59
N THR A 173 20.73 -31.88 10.76
CA THR A 173 20.01 -32.71 11.74
C THR A 173 20.34 -32.31 13.18
N SER A 174 21.60 -31.98 13.47
CA SER A 174 21.98 -31.48 14.81
C SER A 174 21.34 -30.13 15.10
N GLY A 175 21.18 -29.28 14.08
CA GLY A 175 20.43 -28.03 14.16
C GLY A 175 18.96 -28.24 14.51
N TYR A 176 18.33 -29.27 13.94
CA TYR A 176 16.94 -29.65 14.23
C TYR A 176 16.76 -30.11 15.69
N TYR A 177 17.62 -31.00 16.20
CA TYR A 177 17.52 -31.43 17.59
C TYR A 177 17.83 -30.30 18.58
N LYS A 178 18.75 -29.39 18.24
CA LYS A 178 18.99 -28.16 19.02
C LYS A 178 17.79 -27.20 18.99
N PHE A 179 17.04 -27.16 17.89
CA PHE A 179 15.79 -26.42 17.80
C PHE A 179 14.73 -27.02 18.72
N LEU A 180 14.60 -28.35 18.76
CA LEU A 180 13.64 -29.05 19.63
C LEU A 180 13.96 -28.87 21.11
N SER A 181 15.22 -29.04 21.52
CA SER A 181 15.61 -28.87 22.92
C SER A 181 15.36 -27.45 23.43
N ASN A 182 15.59 -26.45 22.59
CA ASN A 182 15.34 -25.03 22.91
C ASN A 182 13.91 -24.57 22.60
N PHE A 183 13.00 -25.45 22.22
CA PHE A 183 11.65 -25.05 21.81
C PHE A 183 10.89 -24.42 22.96
N LYS A 184 10.89 -25.07 24.13
CA LYS A 184 10.20 -24.59 25.35
C LYS A 184 10.75 -23.25 25.83
N SER A 185 12.08 -23.09 25.88
CA SER A 185 12.71 -21.84 26.30
C SER A 185 12.39 -20.70 25.33
N ARG A 186 12.47 -20.93 24.01
CA ARG A 186 12.08 -19.94 22.99
C ARG A 186 10.61 -19.54 23.11
N GLN A 187 9.71 -20.48 23.39
CA GLN A 187 8.30 -20.19 23.60
C GLN A 187 8.10 -19.29 24.83
N ALA A 188 8.79 -19.55 25.94
CA ALA A 188 8.74 -18.71 27.13
C ALA A 188 9.27 -17.28 26.84
N TYR A 189 10.36 -17.14 26.09
CA TYR A 189 10.87 -15.83 25.67
C TYR A 189 9.87 -15.09 24.76
N GLU A 190 9.22 -15.80 23.83
CA GLU A 190 8.19 -15.20 22.96
C GLU A 190 7.00 -14.69 23.78
N GLN A 191 6.55 -15.46 24.77
CA GLN A 191 5.48 -15.03 25.68
C GLN A 191 5.87 -13.80 26.50
N ASN A 192 7.11 -13.75 26.98
CA ASN A 192 7.64 -12.56 27.67
C ASN A 192 7.74 -11.34 26.74
N ASP A 193 8.05 -11.56 25.45
CA ASP A 193 8.06 -10.52 24.43
C ASP A 193 6.65 -9.99 24.14
N ILE A 194 5.64 -10.86 24.09
CA ILE A 194 4.22 -10.49 23.94
C ILE A 194 3.76 -9.65 25.13
N LYS A 195 4.03 -10.08 26.37
CA LYS A 195 3.74 -9.27 27.57
C LYS A 195 4.44 -7.91 27.52
N SER A 196 5.71 -7.88 27.12
CA SER A 196 6.47 -6.63 26.97
C SER A 196 5.88 -5.74 25.88
N LYS A 197 5.42 -6.31 24.77
CA LYS A 197 4.75 -5.60 23.67
C LYS A 197 3.47 -4.93 24.14
N GLU A 198 2.64 -5.63 24.91
CA GLU A 198 1.39 -5.07 25.45
C GLU A 198 1.64 -3.86 26.33
N LEU A 199 2.60 -3.94 27.25
CA LEU A 199 3.02 -2.82 28.09
C LEU A 199 3.51 -1.64 27.24
N ILE A 200 4.34 -1.92 26.24
CA ILE A 200 4.85 -0.89 25.31
C ILE A 200 3.71 -0.25 24.53
N LEU A 201 2.71 -1.01 24.07
CA LEU A 201 1.55 -0.48 23.36
C LEU A 201 0.67 0.41 24.25
N LYS A 202 0.46 0.02 25.51
CA LYS A 202 -0.24 0.86 26.49
C LYS A 202 0.46 2.22 26.65
N ALA A 203 1.78 2.22 26.83
CA ALA A 203 2.56 3.45 26.92
C ALA A 203 2.61 4.24 25.60
N PHE A 204 2.70 3.54 24.47
CA PHE A 204 2.77 4.14 23.14
C PHE A 204 1.51 4.93 22.80
N ASN A 205 0.32 4.39 23.11
CA ASN A 205 -0.98 5.00 22.80
C ASN A 205 -1.47 6.02 23.85
N TYR A 206 -0.79 6.15 25.00
CA TYR A 206 -1.13 7.12 26.03
C TYR A 206 -1.22 8.57 25.49
N ARG A 207 -2.14 9.43 25.96
CA ARG A 207 -2.19 10.87 25.57
C ARG A 207 -2.30 11.21 24.07
N GLY A 208 -2.77 10.28 23.21
CA GLY A 208 -3.26 10.60 21.86
C GLY A 208 -2.21 10.81 20.75
N TYR A 209 -0.91 10.86 21.05
CA TYR A 209 0.15 10.91 20.04
C TYR A 209 1.11 9.72 20.14
N LYS A 210 1.67 9.34 18.99
CA LYS A 210 2.59 8.20 18.85
C LYS A 210 3.95 8.55 19.46
N LYS A 211 4.53 7.64 20.24
CA LYS A 211 5.76 7.88 21.03
C LYS A 211 6.96 7.11 20.49
N GLY A 212 8.12 7.76 20.46
CA GLY A 212 9.40 7.08 20.22
C GLY A 212 9.87 6.26 21.44
N SER A 213 10.88 5.41 21.23
CA SER A 213 11.43 4.52 22.28
C SER A 213 11.82 5.22 23.58
N ARG A 214 12.38 6.45 23.52
CA ARG A 214 12.72 7.25 24.72
C ARG A 214 11.47 7.68 25.47
N SER A 215 10.49 8.22 24.75
CA SER A 215 9.21 8.67 25.34
C SER A 215 8.40 7.52 25.91
N VAL A 216 8.42 6.34 25.27
CA VAL A 216 7.82 5.11 25.82
C VAL A 216 8.46 4.74 27.15
N LYS A 217 9.80 4.76 27.24
CA LYS A 217 10.52 4.51 28.50
C LYS A 217 10.07 5.47 29.61
N MET A 218 10.09 6.77 29.34
CA MET A 218 9.64 7.80 30.30
C MET A 218 8.19 7.59 30.73
N THR A 219 7.31 7.20 29.80
CA THR A 219 5.89 6.97 30.11
C THR A 219 5.70 5.72 30.97
N LEU A 220 6.44 4.65 30.69
CA LEU A 220 6.42 3.42 31.48
C LEU A 220 6.90 3.67 32.92
N GLU A 221 7.99 4.42 33.08
CA GLU A 221 8.55 4.75 34.39
C GLU A 221 7.62 5.70 35.17
N ASN A 222 7.23 6.82 34.58
CA ASN A 222 6.51 7.88 35.30
C ASN A 222 5.02 7.60 35.55
N LYS A 223 4.34 6.90 34.63
CA LYS A 223 2.88 6.68 34.72
C LYS A 223 2.50 5.27 35.17
N PHE A 224 3.30 4.28 34.79
CA PHE A 224 3.00 2.87 35.07
C PHE A 224 3.94 2.27 36.13
N GLY A 225 4.99 2.97 36.58
CA GLY A 225 5.95 2.47 37.56
C GLY A 225 6.80 1.30 37.05
N ILE A 226 6.87 1.08 35.74
CA ILE A 226 7.56 -0.07 35.13
C ILE A 226 8.92 0.36 34.62
N ILE A 227 9.98 -0.16 35.23
CA ILE A 227 11.35 0.09 34.80
C ILE A 227 11.70 -0.88 33.67
N MET A 228 11.94 -0.35 32.47
CA MET A 228 12.32 -1.15 31.30
C MET A 228 13.50 -0.52 30.55
N ASN A 229 14.50 -1.34 30.22
CA ASN A 229 15.66 -0.88 29.46
C ASN A 229 15.25 -0.43 28.04
N ARG A 230 15.75 0.75 27.62
CA ARG A 230 15.51 1.32 26.28
C ARG A 230 15.90 0.36 25.16
N LYS A 231 16.98 -0.42 25.30
CA LYS A 231 17.40 -1.41 24.29
C LYS A 231 16.34 -2.51 24.10
N LYS A 232 15.72 -2.95 25.19
CA LYS A 232 14.62 -3.93 25.17
C LYS A 232 13.40 -3.34 24.46
N ILE A 233 13.01 -2.10 24.80
CA ILE A 233 11.90 -1.39 24.14
C ILE A 233 12.14 -1.29 22.63
N GLN A 234 13.34 -0.87 22.21
CA GLN A 234 13.69 -0.77 20.78
C GLN A 234 13.65 -2.12 20.07
N ARG A 235 14.12 -3.20 20.71
CA ARG A 235 14.06 -4.55 20.14
C ARG A 235 12.61 -4.99 19.92
N ILE A 236 11.75 -4.81 20.92
CA ILE A 236 10.33 -5.17 20.84
C ILE A 236 9.60 -4.32 19.80
N MET A 237 9.84 -3.00 19.77
CA MET A 237 9.25 -2.11 18.77
C MET A 237 9.65 -2.51 17.35
N ARG A 238 10.93 -2.87 17.11
CA ARG A 238 11.38 -3.37 15.79
C ARG A 238 10.75 -4.73 15.44
N LYS A 239 10.69 -5.66 16.39
CA LYS A 239 10.15 -7.01 16.19
C LYS A 239 8.68 -7.00 15.77
N TYR A 240 7.87 -6.13 16.36
CA TYR A 240 6.42 -6.03 16.10
C TYR A 240 6.03 -4.80 15.26
N SER A 241 6.98 -4.20 14.54
CA SER A 241 6.74 -3.06 13.64
C SER A 241 5.98 -1.88 14.29
N ILE A 242 6.26 -1.58 15.56
CA ILE A 242 5.67 -0.44 16.27
C ILE A 242 6.47 0.80 15.90
N ILE A 243 6.02 1.52 14.88
CA ILE A 243 6.72 2.66 14.30
C ILE A 243 6.10 3.96 14.81
N CYS A 244 6.95 4.88 15.28
CA CYS A 244 6.56 6.26 15.52
C CYS A 244 6.77 7.05 14.22
N PRO A 245 5.76 7.76 13.69
CA PRO A 245 5.97 8.68 12.58
C PRO A 245 6.95 9.77 13.04
N ILE A 246 7.99 9.99 12.26
CA ILE A 246 8.99 11.03 12.50
C ILE A 246 8.87 12.02 11.34
N ARG A 247 8.74 13.31 11.64
CA ARG A 247 8.84 14.37 10.63
C ARG A 247 10.27 14.37 10.09
N LYS A 248 10.45 13.96 8.84
CA LYS A 248 11.75 14.06 8.16
C LYS A 248 11.94 15.48 7.64
N ALA A 249 13.16 16.02 7.76
CA ALA A 249 13.49 17.28 7.12
C ALA A 249 13.46 17.12 5.59
N ASN A 250 12.94 18.11 4.86
CA ASN A 250 12.94 18.10 3.41
C ASN A 250 14.41 18.17 2.90
N PRO A 251 14.92 17.14 2.18
CA PRO A 251 16.30 17.10 1.72
C PRO A 251 16.69 18.30 0.84
N PHE A 252 15.78 18.78 -0.02
CA PHE A 252 16.03 19.91 -0.91
C PHE A 252 16.18 21.22 -0.14
N LEU A 253 15.33 21.45 0.86
CA LEU A 253 15.47 22.62 1.75
C LEU A 253 16.75 22.56 2.60
N ARG A 254 17.21 21.36 2.95
CA ARG A 254 18.48 21.17 3.67
C ARG A 254 19.67 21.46 2.75
N MET A 255 19.63 20.98 1.50
CA MET A 255 20.64 21.23 0.48
C MET A 255 20.70 22.72 0.12
N ALA A 256 19.56 23.37 -0.13
CA ALA A 256 19.48 24.81 -0.41
C ALA A 256 19.94 25.71 0.75
N LYS A 257 19.86 25.23 2.00
CA LYS A 257 20.46 25.93 3.15
C LYS A 257 21.97 25.71 3.24
N ALA A 258 22.45 24.53 2.84
CA ALA A 258 23.88 24.19 2.85
C ALA A 258 24.64 24.87 1.71
N THR A 259 24.05 24.99 0.52
CA THR A 259 24.65 25.67 -0.64
C THR A 259 24.66 27.19 -0.52
N LYS A 260 24.12 27.77 0.57
CA LYS A 260 24.33 29.19 0.91
C LYS A 260 25.74 29.41 1.48
N GLU A 261 26.75 29.02 0.72
CA GLU A 261 28.17 29.17 1.06
C GLU A 261 28.60 30.65 1.05
N HIS A 262 27.83 31.54 0.41
CA HIS A 262 28.10 32.98 0.36
C HIS A 262 26.90 33.82 0.80
N ARG A 263 26.41 33.60 2.03
CA ARG A 263 25.52 34.56 2.67
C ARG A 263 26.35 35.74 3.17
N VAL A 264 26.86 36.58 2.27
CA VAL A 264 27.47 37.86 2.64
C VAL A 264 26.35 38.71 3.22
N VAL A 265 26.36 38.86 4.54
CA VAL A 265 25.44 39.74 5.25
C VAL A 265 25.96 41.16 5.04
N PRO A 266 25.11 42.13 4.66
CA PRO A 266 25.56 43.50 4.46
C PRO A 266 26.20 44.02 5.75
N ASN A 267 27.37 44.65 5.61
CA ASN A 267 28.12 45.24 6.70
C ASN A 267 27.45 46.56 7.15
N LYS A 268 26.33 46.46 7.85
CA LYS A 268 25.53 47.60 8.29
C LYS A 268 26.27 48.58 9.21
N LEU A 269 27.38 48.15 9.79
CA LEU A 269 28.20 48.94 10.72
C LEU A 269 29.46 49.53 10.04
N ASN A 270 29.63 49.35 8.72
CA ASN A 270 30.78 49.80 7.94
C ASN A 270 32.14 49.51 8.60
N ARG A 271 32.29 48.34 9.23
CA ARG A 271 33.56 47.94 9.85
C ARG A 271 34.49 47.31 8.82
N GLU A 272 35.73 47.78 8.72
CA GLU A 272 36.72 47.17 7.84
C GLU A 272 37.21 45.84 8.45
N TYR A 273 36.79 44.72 7.84
CA TYR A 273 37.28 43.40 8.22
C TYR A 273 38.41 43.02 7.26
N LEU A 274 39.64 42.94 7.79
CA LEU A 274 40.78 42.41 7.04
C LEU A 274 40.64 40.88 6.92
N VAL A 275 40.64 40.37 5.68
CA VAL A 275 40.70 38.94 5.39
C VAL A 275 42.14 38.49 5.60
N LYS A 276 42.37 37.56 6.52
CA LYS A 276 43.65 36.84 6.66
C LYS A 276 43.70 35.65 5.72
#